data_AF-A0A1Y3QBY7-F1
#
_entry.id   AF-A0A1Y3QBY7-F1
#
_cell.length_a   1.000
_cell.length_b   1.000
_cell.length_c   1.000
_cell.angle_alpha   90.00
_cell.angle_beta   90.00
_cell.angle_gamma   90.00
#
_symmetry.space_group_name_H-M   'P 1'
#
loop_
_entity.id
_entity.type
_entity.pdbx_description
1 polymer ?
#
loop_
_entity_poly.entity_id
_entity_poly.type
_entity_poly.pdbx_seq_one_letter_code
_entity_poly.pdbx_strand_id
1 'polypeptide(L)'
;MADVSFRINPDALNEEAKEMLREFEERYKAKAGKEPASHSVRQFVSMYTLFKKVLPRAGSLDGDKIRETALSLDEPYGSTPFGFGIKYAENGQNERMFNTIQQWQNGELITVWPKEYALKEPIMLPLPEWKDRQ
;
A
#
# COMPACT_ATOMS: atom_id res chain seq x y z
N MET A 1 9.75 -10.74 -14.59
CA MET A 1 8.54 -10.97 -13.77
C MET A 1 8.79 -10.30 -12.43
N ALA A 2 7.93 -9.37 -11.99
CA ALA A 2 8.08 -8.80 -10.65
C ALA A 2 7.75 -9.90 -9.63
N ASP A 3 8.68 -10.13 -8.72
CA ASP A 3 8.69 -11.15 -7.67
C ASP A 3 7.60 -10.93 -6.59
N VAL A 4 7.08 -9.71 -6.48
CA VAL A 4 5.97 -9.36 -5.58
C VAL A 4 5.05 -8.34 -6.27
N SER A 5 3.79 -8.72 -6.50
CA SER A 5 2.79 -7.79 -7.03
C SER A 5 2.41 -6.78 -5.94
N PHE A 6 2.29 -5.50 -6.28
CA PHE A 6 1.70 -4.49 -5.40
C PHE A 6 0.26 -4.13 -5.81
N ARG A 7 -0.24 -4.77 -6.87
CA ARG A 7 -1.54 -4.45 -7.46
C ARG A 7 -2.65 -4.94 -6.53
N ILE A 8 -3.61 -4.05 -6.30
CA ILE A 8 -4.83 -4.26 -5.52
C ILE A 8 -6.01 -3.68 -6.30
N ASN A 9 -7.24 -3.89 -5.82
CA ASN A 9 -8.43 -3.27 -6.39
C ASN A 9 -8.31 -1.73 -6.40
N PRO A 10 -8.24 -1.06 -7.56
CA PRO A 10 -8.11 0.38 -7.63
C PRO A 10 -9.36 1.12 -7.13
N ASP A 11 -10.54 0.51 -7.19
CA ASP A 11 -11.79 1.15 -6.74
C ASP A 11 -11.84 1.30 -5.21
N ALA A 12 -11.02 0.53 -4.50
CA ALA A 12 -10.85 0.66 -3.05
C ALA A 12 -9.86 1.77 -2.63
N LEU A 13 -9.31 2.50 -3.61
CA LEU A 13 -8.36 3.59 -3.38
C LEU A 13 -9.03 4.95 -3.59
N ASN A 14 -8.57 5.94 -2.82
CA ASN A 14 -8.93 7.32 -3.08
C ASN A 14 -8.16 7.86 -4.31
N GLU A 15 -8.60 9.01 -4.84
CA GLU A 15 -8.00 9.60 -6.03
C GLU A 15 -6.53 10.01 -5.83
N GLU A 16 -6.15 10.47 -4.62
CA GLU A 16 -4.75 10.80 -4.30
C GLU A 16 -3.84 9.58 -4.41
N ALA A 17 -4.29 8.42 -3.91
CA ALA A 17 -3.54 7.16 -3.98
C ALA A 17 -3.41 6.64 -5.41
N LYS A 18 -4.48 6.74 -6.21
CA LYS A 18 -4.46 6.39 -7.64
C LYS A 18 -3.48 7.29 -8.41
N GLU A 19 -3.54 8.60 -8.17
CA GLU A 19 -2.63 9.59 -8.74
C GLU A 19 -1.17 9.31 -8.35
N MET A 20 -0.93 9.11 -7.06
CA MET A 20 0.37 8.78 -6.50
C MET A 20 0.99 7.57 -7.20
N LEU A 21 0.21 6.49 -7.39
CA LEU A 21 0.69 5.29 -8.06
C LEU A 21 0.99 5.56 -9.54
N ARG A 22 0.08 6.24 -10.24
CA ARG A 22 0.24 6.54 -11.68
C ARG A 22 1.48 7.38 -11.94
N GLU A 23 1.66 8.48 -11.20
CA GLU A 23 2.85 9.32 -11.34
C GLU A 23 4.13 8.55 -11.06
N PHE A 24 4.11 7.67 -10.05
CA PHE A 24 5.28 6.88 -9.70
C PHE A 24 5.63 5.88 -10.80
N GLU A 25 4.66 5.13 -11.31
CA GLU A 25 4.87 4.14 -12.37
C GLU A 25 5.42 4.78 -13.65
N GLU A 26 4.81 5.87 -14.10
CA GLU A 26 5.23 6.61 -15.29
C GLU A 26 6.68 7.09 -15.17
N ARG A 27 7.01 7.78 -14.06
CA ARG A 27 8.34 8.34 -13.84
C ARG A 27 9.39 7.25 -13.57
N TYR A 28 9.02 6.20 -12.84
CA TYR A 28 9.92 5.08 -12.56
C TYR A 28 10.26 4.34 -13.84
N LYS A 29 9.27 4.04 -14.69
CA LYS A 29 9.49 3.39 -15.98
C LYS A 29 10.34 4.24 -16.92
N ALA A 30 10.07 5.54 -17.01
CA ALA A 30 10.87 6.46 -17.81
C ALA A 30 12.34 6.51 -17.36
N LYS A 31 12.60 6.41 -16.05
CA LYS A 31 13.96 6.46 -15.49
C LYS A 31 14.69 5.11 -15.50
N ALA A 32 13.99 4.02 -15.18
CA ALA A 32 14.58 2.71 -14.92
C ALA A 32 14.40 1.72 -16.08
N GLY A 33 13.59 2.05 -17.10
CA GLY A 33 13.31 1.19 -18.25
C GLY A 33 12.47 -0.06 -17.92
N LYS A 34 11.90 -0.14 -16.71
CA LYS A 34 11.09 -1.26 -16.23
C LYS A 34 10.04 -0.81 -15.22
N GLU A 35 9.01 -1.62 -15.02
CA GLU A 35 8.01 -1.42 -13.98
C GLU A 35 8.62 -1.49 -12.57
N PRO A 36 8.10 -0.75 -11.58
CA PRO A 36 8.57 -0.82 -10.21
C PRO A 36 8.23 -2.17 -9.56
N ALA A 37 9.08 -2.61 -8.64
CA ALA A 37 8.74 -3.69 -7.71
C ALA A 37 7.97 -3.12 -6.51
N SER A 38 7.26 -3.97 -5.76
CA SER A 38 6.46 -3.55 -4.59
C SER A 38 7.28 -2.76 -3.56
N HIS A 39 8.53 -3.13 -3.32
CA HIS A 39 9.42 -2.41 -2.41
C HIS A 39 9.69 -0.97 -2.85
N SER A 40 9.84 -0.74 -4.16
CA SER A 40 10.04 0.61 -4.71
C SER A 40 8.80 1.47 -4.49
N VAL A 41 7.59 0.91 -4.67
CA VAL A 41 6.34 1.62 -4.39
C VAL A 41 6.22 1.94 -2.90
N ARG A 42 6.54 1.01 -1.98
CA ARG A 42 6.47 1.28 -0.52
C ARG A 42 7.42 2.39 -0.08
N GLN A 43 8.64 2.39 -0.61
CA GLN A 43 9.61 3.47 -0.35
C GLN A 43 9.09 4.81 -0.85
N PHE A 44 8.51 4.84 -2.05
CA PHE A 44 7.90 6.05 -2.58
C PHE A 44 6.76 6.57 -1.70
N VAL A 45 5.83 5.71 -1.26
CA VAL A 45 4.75 6.09 -0.35
C VAL A 45 5.27 6.70 0.95
N SER A 46 6.35 6.12 1.50
CA SER A 46 6.98 6.62 2.72
C SER A 46 7.55 8.02 2.53
N MET A 47 8.28 8.25 1.43
CA MET A 47 8.85 9.57 1.11
C MET A 47 7.76 10.58 0.73
N TYR A 48 6.73 10.17 0.00
CA TYR A 48 5.58 11.01 -0.32
C TYR A 48 4.91 11.50 0.96
N THR A 49 4.65 10.60 1.92
CA THR A 49 4.06 10.94 3.22
C THR A 49 4.91 11.99 3.94
N LEU A 50 6.23 11.77 4.03
CA LEU A 50 7.13 12.72 4.67
C LEU A 50 7.08 14.09 3.97
N PHE A 51 7.30 14.15 2.66
CA PHE A 51 7.45 15.40 1.94
C PHE A 51 6.14 16.15 1.68
N LYS A 52 5.01 15.44 1.54
CA LYS A 52 3.71 16.04 1.17
C LYS A 52 2.77 16.19 2.36
N LYS A 53 2.84 15.32 3.36
CA LYS A 53 1.91 15.32 4.49
C LYS A 53 2.56 15.79 5.79
N VAL A 54 3.84 15.45 6.04
CA VAL A 54 4.52 15.80 7.30
C VAL A 54 5.22 17.15 7.24
N LEU A 55 6.26 17.30 6.40
CA LEU A 55 7.12 18.49 6.40
C LEU A 55 6.34 19.82 6.17
N PRO A 56 5.35 19.88 5.26
CA PRO A 56 4.57 21.10 5.07
C PRO A 56 3.75 21.50 6.30
N ARG A 57 3.26 20.51 7.08
CA ARG A 57 2.48 20.75 8.30
C ARG A 57 3.38 21.05 9.50
N ALA A 58 4.55 20.42 9.58
CA ALA A 58 5.54 20.67 10.63
C ALA A 58 6.14 22.08 10.55
N GLY A 59 6.26 22.63 9.33
CA GLY A 59 6.80 23.99 9.09
C GLY A 59 8.26 24.16 9.51
N SER A 60 8.98 23.06 9.76
CA SER A 60 10.34 23.04 10.29
C SER A 60 11.03 21.71 9.96
N LEU A 61 12.36 21.71 10.00
CA LEU A 61 13.19 20.49 9.93
C LEU A 61 13.62 20.00 11.32
N ASP A 62 13.06 20.59 12.38
CA ASP A 62 13.24 20.12 13.74
C ASP A 62 12.64 18.72 13.94
N GLY A 63 13.42 17.82 14.54
CA GLY A 63 13.06 16.40 14.66
C GLY A 63 11.81 16.16 15.51
N ASP A 64 11.64 16.92 16.59
CA ASP A 64 10.49 16.78 17.49
C ASP A 64 9.21 17.26 16.80
N LYS A 65 9.27 18.39 16.10
CA LYS A 65 8.14 18.89 15.29
C LYS A 65 7.74 17.93 14.17
N ILE A 66 8.72 17.31 13.50
CA ILE A 66 8.45 16.28 12.48
C ILE A 66 7.76 15.07 13.12
N ARG A 67 8.26 14.60 14.26
CA ARG A 67 7.70 13.45 14.97
C ARG A 67 6.28 13.72 15.45
N GLU A 68 6.04 14.86 16.10
CA GLU A 68 4.72 15.27 16.56
C GLU A 68 3.73 15.35 15.39
N THR A 69 4.13 15.99 14.30
CA THR A 69 3.30 16.09 13.09
C THR A 69 3.01 14.71 12.49
N ALA A 70 4.01 13.83 12.40
CA ALA A 70 3.80 12.46 11.92
C ALA A 70 2.80 11.71 12.81
N LEU A 71 2.93 11.78 14.13
CA LEU A 71 2.00 11.14 15.07
C LEU A 71 0.57 11.69 14.98
N SER A 72 0.40 12.94 14.57
CA SER A 72 -0.93 13.53 14.33
C SER A 72 -1.61 13.10 13.03
N LEU A 73 -0.93 12.34 12.16
CA LEU A 73 -1.53 11.88 10.90
C LEU A 73 -2.65 10.87 11.16
N ASP A 74 -3.76 11.06 10.45
CA ASP A 74 -4.93 10.17 10.47
C ASP A 74 -5.47 10.07 9.04
N GLU A 75 -4.75 9.33 8.18
CA GLU A 75 -5.14 9.10 6.78
C GLU A 75 -5.91 7.77 6.67
N PRO A 76 -7.09 7.74 6.02
CA PRO A 76 -7.98 6.59 6.04
C PRO A 76 -7.41 5.39 5.27
N TYR A 77 -7.95 4.20 5.49
CA TYR A 77 -7.70 3.07 4.57
C TYR A 77 -8.07 3.47 3.14
N GLY A 78 -7.31 2.99 2.16
CA GLY A 78 -7.38 3.40 0.75
C GLY A 78 -6.58 4.67 0.41
N SER A 79 -5.91 5.31 1.39
CA SER A 79 -5.11 6.51 1.16
C SER A 79 -3.71 6.25 0.61
N THR A 80 -3.31 4.99 0.43
CA THR A 80 -2.03 4.62 -0.17
C THR A 80 -2.24 3.63 -1.33
N PRO A 81 -1.32 3.55 -2.30
CA PRO A 81 -1.35 2.56 -3.36
C PRO A 81 -1.44 1.08 -2.91
N PHE A 82 -1.18 0.79 -1.64
CA PHE A 82 -1.29 -0.55 -1.04
C PHE A 82 -2.62 -0.76 -0.29
N GLY A 83 -3.48 0.25 -0.24
CA GLY A 83 -4.78 0.19 0.45
C GLY A 83 -4.69 0.45 1.95
N PHE A 84 -3.52 0.33 2.58
CA PHE A 84 -3.40 0.71 3.99
C PHE A 84 -3.52 2.23 4.19
N GLY A 85 -3.98 2.64 5.37
CA GLY A 85 -4.01 4.03 5.80
C GLY A 85 -2.76 4.43 6.59
N ILE A 86 -2.72 5.65 7.11
CA ILE A 86 -1.60 6.15 7.92
C ILE A 86 -2.13 6.63 9.26
N LYS A 87 -1.72 5.97 10.33
CA LYS A 87 -1.91 6.39 11.71
C LYS A 87 -0.82 5.78 12.57
N TYR A 88 0.05 6.60 13.11
CA TYR A 88 1.21 6.11 13.86
C TYR A 88 0.90 6.07 15.36
N ALA A 89 1.17 4.92 15.99
CA ALA A 89 1.19 4.79 17.45
C ALA A 89 2.42 5.48 18.05
N GLU A 90 2.44 5.68 19.37
CA GLU A 90 3.57 6.32 20.07
C GLU A 90 4.92 5.62 19.83
N ASN A 91 4.89 4.31 19.62
CA ASN A 91 6.07 3.47 19.30
C ASN A 91 6.50 3.59 17.82
N GLY A 92 5.83 4.41 17.01
CA GLY A 92 6.12 4.64 15.60
C GLY A 92 5.56 3.60 14.63
N GLN A 93 4.85 2.57 15.10
CA GLN A 93 4.20 1.60 14.21
C GLN A 93 2.95 2.21 13.58
N ASN A 94 2.72 1.92 12.30
CA ASN A 94 1.50 2.33 11.62
C ASN A 94 0.35 1.36 11.94
N GLU A 95 -0.61 1.78 12.76
CA GLU A 95 -1.76 0.98 13.19
C GLU A 95 -2.73 0.67 12.06
N ARG A 96 -2.70 1.47 10.98
CA ARG A 96 -3.53 1.24 9.79
C ARG A 96 -2.84 0.40 8.73
N MET A 97 -1.66 -0.14 9.02
CA MET A 97 -1.01 -1.08 8.13
C MET A 97 -1.74 -2.44 8.17
N PHE A 98 -2.02 -3.00 6.99
CA PHE A 98 -2.36 -4.40 6.85
C PHE A 98 -1.55 -5.03 5.70
N ASN A 99 -1.34 -6.34 5.78
CA ASN A 99 -0.75 -7.12 4.69
C ASN A 99 -1.84 -7.63 3.75
N THR A 100 -1.52 -7.70 2.47
CA THR A 100 -2.33 -8.41 1.49
C THR A 100 -1.91 -9.86 1.40
N ILE A 101 -2.87 -10.75 1.11
CA ILE A 101 -2.59 -12.13 0.73
C ILE A 101 -2.60 -12.21 -0.78
N GLN A 102 -1.60 -12.88 -1.33
CA GLN A 102 -1.48 -13.08 -2.78
C GLN A 102 -1.45 -14.56 -3.11
N GLN A 103 -2.02 -14.91 -4.25
CA GLN A 103 -2.09 -16.26 -4.75
C GLN A 103 -1.67 -16.32 -6.20
N TRP A 104 -0.87 -17.33 -6.53
CA TRP A 104 -0.58 -17.70 -7.91
C TRP A 104 -1.85 -18.25 -8.57
N GLN A 105 -2.39 -17.52 -9.53
CA GLN A 105 -3.55 -17.92 -10.32
C GLN A 105 -3.19 -17.77 -11.81
N ASN A 106 -3.25 -18.87 -12.56
CA ASN A 106 -2.93 -18.90 -14.00
C ASN A 106 -1.55 -18.29 -14.34
N GLY A 107 -0.54 -18.54 -13.51
CA GLY A 107 0.82 -18.05 -13.74
C GLY A 107 1.05 -16.57 -13.35
N GLU A 108 0.09 -15.93 -12.68
CA GLU A 108 0.21 -14.57 -12.17
C GLU A 108 0.00 -14.51 -10.66
N LEU A 109 0.73 -13.63 -9.98
CA LEU A 109 0.57 -13.40 -8.54
C LEU A 109 -0.51 -12.33 -8.31
N ILE A 110 -1.67 -12.76 -7.83
CA ILE A 110 -2.88 -11.95 -7.69
C ILE A 110 -3.19 -11.69 -6.21
N THR A 111 -3.52 -10.45 -5.84
CA THR A 111 -4.03 -10.15 -4.49
C THR A 111 -5.44 -10.68 -4.32
N VAL A 112 -5.66 -11.49 -3.27
CA VAL A 112 -6.94 -12.18 -2.99
C VAL A 112 -7.56 -11.79 -1.65
N TRP A 113 -6.84 -11.05 -0.79
CA TRP A 113 -7.35 -10.55 0.49
C TRP A 113 -6.54 -9.32 0.96
N PRO A 114 -7.11 -8.35 1.72
CA PRO A 114 -8.52 -8.25 2.16
C PRO A 114 -9.50 -8.16 1.00
N LYS A 115 -10.76 -8.52 1.23
CA LYS A 115 -11.77 -8.63 0.17
C LYS A 115 -11.96 -7.31 -0.56
N GLU A 116 -11.93 -6.21 0.18
CA GLU A 116 -12.07 -4.84 -0.34
C GLU A 116 -10.96 -4.50 -1.34
N TYR A 117 -9.75 -5.01 -1.09
CA TYR A 117 -8.55 -4.76 -1.88
C TYR A 117 -8.19 -5.91 -2.85
N ALA A 118 -8.98 -6.98 -2.86
CA ALA A 118 -8.74 -8.17 -3.67
C ALA A 118 -8.99 -7.87 -5.16
N LEU A 119 -8.09 -8.34 -6.02
CA LEU A 119 -8.26 -8.32 -7.47
C LEU A 119 -9.09 -9.50 -7.97
N LYS A 120 -8.98 -10.65 -7.29
CA LYS A 120 -9.75 -11.85 -7.56
C LYS A 120 -10.04 -12.56 -6.24
N GLU A 121 -11.10 -13.35 -6.22
CA GLU A 121 -11.33 -14.28 -5.10
C GLU A 121 -10.22 -15.34 -5.05
N PRO A 122 -9.88 -15.86 -3.86
CA PRO A 122 -8.93 -16.95 -3.74
C PRO A 122 -9.46 -18.19 -4.47
N ILE A 123 -8.65 -18.72 -5.38
CA ILE A 123 -8.84 -20.05 -5.96
C ILE A 123 -8.46 -21.06 -4.91
N MET A 124 -9.26 -22.08 -4.81
CA MET A 124 -9.45 -22.71 -3.53
C MET A 124 -9.44 -24.21 -3.84
N LEU A 125 -8.22 -24.79 -3.83
CA LEU A 125 -7.93 -25.98 -4.64
C LEU A 125 -7.25 -27.15 -3.92
N PRO A 126 -7.99 -28.27 -3.80
CA PRO A 126 -9.45 -28.27 -3.65
C PRO A 126 -9.81 -27.63 -2.30
N LEU A 127 -10.82 -26.77 -2.26
CA LEU A 127 -11.42 -26.36 -1.00
C LEU A 127 -12.03 -27.58 -0.29
N PRO A 128 -11.95 -27.69 1.05
CA PRO A 128 -12.44 -28.86 1.78
C PRO A 128 -13.97 -29.04 1.73
N GLU A 129 -14.51 -30.21 2.12
CA GLU A 129 -15.95 -30.38 2.37
C GLU A 129 -16.35 -29.73 3.72
N TRP A 130 -17.64 -29.65 4.05
CA TRP A 130 -18.14 -28.89 5.21
C TRP A 130 -17.67 -29.42 6.58
N LYS A 131 -17.58 -30.75 6.72
CA LYS A 131 -16.98 -31.41 7.89
C LYS A 131 -15.49 -31.06 8.07
N ASP A 132 -14.89 -30.53 7.00
CA ASP A 132 -13.49 -30.20 6.89
C ASP A 132 -13.27 -28.67 6.93
N ARG A 133 -14.30 -27.87 7.28
CA ARG A 133 -14.24 -26.40 7.43
C ARG A 133 -14.62 -26.00 8.87
N GLN A 134 -13.76 -25.23 9.53
CA GLN A 134 -14.05 -24.55 10.81
C GLN A 134 -14.71 -23.20 10.59
#